data_AF-A0AB33FE05-F1
#
_entry.id   AF-A0AB33FE05-F1
#
_cell.length_a   1.000
_cell.length_b   1.000
_cell.length_c   1.000
_cell.angle_alpha   90.00
_cell.angle_beta   90.00
_cell.angle_gamma   90.00
#
_symmetry.space_group_name_H-M   'P 1'
#
loop_
_entity.id
_entity.type
_entity.pdbx_description
1 polymer ?
#
loop_
_entity_poly.entity_id
_entity_poly.type
_entity_poly.pdbx_seq_one_letter_code
_entity_poly.pdbx_strand_id
1 'polypeptide(L)'
;MLAYCIQRMINGVLQHQDKPSKEDQPPIVPNPMPSGPASNPPYSTSPDGQHDSRTGDGNCYYRDKGGKWDKDAGTGSSPARTAQPTTLPSHSEPPDGTQAPLPTGKVVTAPPGVQNKTIVVHKGEVFDGKNQTYIGGSGIGDGSQNEHQQPLFVVEDGGSLCNVRMRGGGDGVHFMGSGKMVNCVNEDVSEDAVTIDGQGNRAHDAGIAGCSADVSGRPKVEIINCTFNNASDKVVQDNGPADVLMSGDTVNGAGKVFRTNGGHRDIDTHLQVKDCDFNNVKEAVFRTDAPGATVVLGNLNTDAPDQVIAPNASQASGATRIGHKAYSG
;
A
#
# COMPACT_ATOMS: atom_id res chain seq x y z
N MET A 1 24.45 -56.55 10.86
CA MET A 1 25.11 -55.37 10.25
C MET A 1 25.02 -54.24 11.26
N LEU A 2 25.77 -54.31 12.37
CA LEU A 2 27.22 -54.11 12.58
C LEU A 2 27.56 -52.60 12.72
N ALA A 3 27.73 -52.20 13.98
CA ALA A 3 28.17 -50.89 14.46
C ALA A 3 29.67 -50.66 14.19
N TYR A 4 30.07 -49.45 13.76
CA TYR A 4 31.43 -48.89 13.72
C TYR A 4 31.23 -47.41 13.25
N CYS A 5 31.76 -46.30 13.80
CA CYS A 5 32.88 -46.08 14.69
C CYS A 5 32.85 -44.62 15.22
N ILE A 6 32.71 -44.42 16.54
CA ILE A 6 33.07 -43.18 17.25
C ILE A 6 34.30 -43.48 18.10
N GLN A 7 35.21 -42.50 18.21
CA GLN A 7 36.23 -42.27 19.25
C GLN A 7 37.70 -42.29 18.77
N ARG A 8 38.32 -41.10 18.73
CA ARG A 8 39.72 -40.92 19.20
C ARG A 8 39.96 -39.45 19.60
N MET A 9 40.22 -39.26 20.89
CA MET A 9 40.65 -38.02 21.54
C MET A 9 42.04 -38.26 22.18
N ILE A 10 42.85 -37.20 22.19
CA ILE A 10 43.94 -36.84 23.14
C ILE A 10 45.31 -37.55 23.02
N ASN A 11 46.34 -36.74 22.71
CA ASN A 11 47.73 -36.70 23.22
C ASN A 11 48.43 -35.51 22.50
N GLY A 12 49.16 -34.58 23.11
CA GLY A 12 49.65 -34.40 24.48
C GLY A 12 50.21 -32.98 24.66
N VAL A 13 50.40 -32.62 25.92
CA VAL A 13 50.78 -31.31 26.48
C VAL A 13 52.24 -31.37 26.96
N LEU A 14 52.94 -30.22 26.93
CA LEU A 14 54.24 -29.85 27.55
C LEU A 14 55.56 -30.20 26.84
N GLN A 15 56.29 -29.17 26.38
CA GLN A 15 57.64 -28.85 26.87
C GLN A 15 58.04 -27.40 26.52
N HIS A 16 58.74 -26.77 27.48
CA HIS A 16 59.06 -25.35 27.61
C HIS A 16 60.39 -24.95 26.95
N GLN A 17 60.47 -23.66 26.59
CA GLN A 17 61.62 -22.72 26.66
C GLN A 17 62.85 -22.92 25.76
N ASP A 18 63.10 -21.94 24.87
CA ASP A 18 64.20 -20.97 25.06
C ASP A 18 64.04 -19.72 24.16
N LYS A 19 64.37 -18.54 24.73
CA LYS A 19 64.41 -17.18 24.13
C LYS A 19 65.82 -16.93 23.53
N PRO A 20 66.08 -15.98 22.60
CA PRO A 20 66.09 -14.55 22.95
C PRO A 20 65.64 -13.54 21.87
N SER A 21 65.45 -12.32 22.37
CA SER A 21 64.99 -11.03 21.85
C SER A 21 65.81 -10.36 20.73
N LYS A 22 65.13 -9.60 19.87
CA LYS A 22 65.59 -8.30 19.32
C LYS A 22 64.41 -7.33 19.14
N GLU A 23 64.68 -6.08 19.49
CA GLU A 23 63.82 -4.89 19.52
C GLU A 23 63.56 -4.26 18.14
N ASP A 24 62.57 -3.37 18.15
CA ASP A 24 62.35 -2.17 17.32
C ASP A 24 61.80 -2.29 15.90
N GLN A 25 60.48 -2.11 15.77
CA GLN A 25 59.87 -1.29 14.71
C GLN A 25 58.51 -0.69 15.19
N PRO A 26 58.27 0.63 14.98
CA PRO A 26 57.06 1.31 15.47
C PRO A 26 55.80 0.94 14.66
N PRO A 27 54.59 1.09 15.23
CA PRO A 27 53.36 0.72 14.54
C PRO A 27 53.04 1.68 13.38
N ILE A 28 52.73 1.09 12.23
CA ILE A 28 52.16 1.77 11.07
C ILE A 28 50.77 2.28 11.44
N VAL A 29 50.60 3.60 11.42
CA VAL A 29 49.31 4.28 11.50
C VAL A 29 48.65 4.20 10.12
N PRO A 30 47.44 3.65 9.96
CA PRO A 30 46.66 3.87 8.74
C PRO A 30 46.15 5.32 8.74
N ASN A 31 46.59 6.10 7.76
CA ASN A 31 46.08 7.45 7.54
C ASN A 31 44.59 7.42 7.10
N PRO A 32 43.80 8.46 7.43
CA PRO A 32 42.38 8.52 7.15
C PRO A 32 42.10 8.69 5.65
N MET A 33 41.12 7.95 5.12
CA MET A 33 40.64 8.13 3.75
C MET A 33 39.85 9.44 3.61
N PRO A 34 40.02 10.18 2.49
CA PRO A 34 39.34 11.44 2.26
C PRO A 34 37.87 11.25 1.91
N SER A 35 37.03 12.11 2.47
CA SER A 35 35.63 12.34 2.15
C SER A 35 35.45 12.78 0.68
N GLY A 36 34.84 11.93 -0.13
CA GLY A 36 34.25 12.25 -1.43
C GLY A 36 32.71 12.23 -1.37
N PRO A 37 32.01 13.01 -2.19
CA PRO A 37 30.57 13.25 -2.04
C PRO A 37 29.74 11.99 -2.34
N ALA A 38 28.62 11.88 -1.63
CA ALA A 38 27.63 10.82 -1.79
C ALA A 38 27.10 10.76 -3.23
N SER A 39 27.14 9.58 -3.82
CA SER A 39 26.45 9.27 -5.07
C SER A 39 25.01 8.89 -4.75
N ASN A 40 24.08 9.77 -5.13
CA ASN A 40 22.65 9.45 -5.17
C ASN A 40 22.39 8.42 -6.28
N PRO A 41 21.58 7.38 -6.06
CA PRO A 41 21.03 6.61 -7.17
C PRO A 41 19.95 7.46 -7.88
N PRO A 42 19.94 7.53 -9.23
CA PRO A 42 18.90 8.25 -9.93
C PRO A 42 17.67 7.34 -10.11
N TYR A 43 16.56 7.67 -9.46
CA TYR A 43 15.24 7.24 -9.95
C TYR A 43 14.71 8.37 -10.83
N SER A 44 14.83 8.18 -12.14
CA SER A 44 14.27 9.04 -13.18
C SER A 44 13.65 8.13 -14.22
N THR A 45 12.33 8.02 -14.22
CA THR A 45 11.58 7.52 -15.37
C THR A 45 11.48 8.66 -16.38
N SER A 46 12.38 8.70 -17.35
CA SER A 46 12.22 9.53 -18.54
C SER A 46 11.32 8.81 -19.56
N PRO A 47 10.33 9.49 -20.16
CA PRO A 47 9.69 9.02 -21.38
C PRO A 47 10.37 9.69 -22.59
N ASP A 48 11.18 8.95 -23.33
CA ASP A 48 11.65 9.38 -24.66
C ASP A 48 10.88 8.63 -25.75
N GLY A 49 9.79 9.25 -26.21
CA GLY A 49 9.17 9.00 -27.50
C GLY A 49 9.44 10.21 -28.39
N GLN A 50 10.41 10.07 -29.31
CA GLN A 50 10.71 11.07 -30.33
C GLN A 50 9.48 11.36 -31.20
N HIS A 51 9.18 12.65 -31.39
CA HIS A 51 8.50 13.11 -32.60
C HIS A 51 9.21 14.35 -33.15
N ASP A 52 9.81 14.17 -34.32
CA ASP A 52 10.39 15.20 -35.18
C ASP A 52 9.27 16.04 -35.81
N SER A 53 9.32 17.36 -35.67
CA SER A 53 8.86 18.27 -36.73
C SER A 53 9.41 19.68 -36.54
N ARG A 54 10.36 19.99 -37.43
CA ARG A 54 10.89 21.26 -37.92
C ARG A 54 9.98 22.51 -37.80
N THR A 55 10.61 23.59 -37.32
CA THR A 55 10.57 25.01 -37.72
C THR A 55 9.33 25.58 -38.42
N GLY A 56 8.79 26.65 -37.84
CA GLY A 56 7.95 27.64 -38.54
C GLY A 56 7.54 28.80 -37.64
N ASP A 57 8.19 29.95 -37.83
CA ASP A 57 7.88 31.24 -37.21
C ASP A 57 6.43 31.71 -37.48
N GLY A 58 5.81 32.43 -36.54
CA GLY A 58 4.50 33.04 -36.82
C GLY A 58 3.75 33.70 -35.67
N ASN A 59 4.28 34.84 -35.22
CA ASN A 59 3.60 36.09 -34.81
C ASN A 59 2.34 36.11 -33.90
N CYS A 60 2.38 37.12 -33.05
CA CYS A 60 1.47 37.53 -31.99
C CYS A 60 0.14 38.14 -32.48
N TYR A 61 -0.74 38.42 -31.49
CA TYR A 61 -1.87 39.37 -31.45
C TYR A 61 -3.31 38.81 -31.48
N TYR A 62 -4.00 38.92 -30.35
CA TYR A 62 -5.43 39.29 -30.22
C TYR A 62 -5.58 40.00 -28.86
N ARG A 63 -5.59 41.34 -28.76
CA ARG A 63 -6.68 42.32 -28.94
C ARG A 63 -7.97 42.03 -28.14
N ASP A 64 -8.03 42.65 -26.97
CA ASP A 64 -9.24 43.16 -26.32
C ASP A 64 -10.05 44.09 -27.23
N LYS A 65 -11.39 43.96 -27.19
CA LYS A 65 -12.35 45.08 -27.23
C LYS A 65 -13.66 44.66 -26.53
N GLY A 66 -14.07 45.46 -25.54
CA GLY A 66 -15.30 45.29 -24.77
C GLY A 66 -16.56 45.85 -25.42
N GLY A 67 -17.68 45.78 -24.69
CA GLY A 67 -18.93 46.44 -25.07
C GLY A 67 -20.17 46.08 -24.25
N LYS A 68 -20.36 46.85 -23.16
CA LYS A 68 -21.61 47.38 -22.56
C LYS A 68 -22.76 46.51 -22.04
N TRP A 69 -23.18 47.01 -20.87
CA TRP A 69 -24.34 46.81 -20.02
C TRP A 69 -25.68 47.15 -20.69
N ASP A 70 -26.71 46.33 -20.40
CA ASP A 70 -28.11 46.77 -20.32
C ASP A 70 -28.81 46.08 -19.13
N LYS A 71 -29.62 46.86 -18.43
CA LYS A 71 -30.48 46.45 -17.31
C LYS A 71 -31.86 46.13 -17.88
N ASP A 72 -32.47 45.02 -17.45
CA ASP A 72 -33.93 44.99 -17.36
C ASP A 72 -34.40 44.02 -16.25
N ALA A 73 -35.46 44.44 -15.58
CA ALA A 73 -36.10 43.79 -14.45
C ALA A 73 -37.28 42.93 -14.93
N GLY A 74 -37.47 41.74 -14.35
CA GLY A 74 -38.61 40.88 -14.67
C GLY A 74 -38.94 39.92 -13.54
N THR A 75 -39.94 40.30 -12.75
CA THR A 75 -40.58 39.51 -11.68
C THR A 75 -41.37 38.33 -12.25
N GLY A 76 -41.25 37.14 -11.64
CA GLY A 76 -42.11 35.99 -11.92
C GLY A 76 -42.10 34.97 -10.78
N SER A 77 -43.20 34.91 -10.03
CA SER A 77 -43.41 34.08 -8.84
C SER A 77 -43.88 32.65 -9.16
N SER A 78 -43.24 31.65 -8.50
CA SER A 78 -43.79 30.39 -7.91
C SER A 78 -44.54 29.35 -8.79
N PRO A 79 -44.48 28.02 -8.48
CA PRO A 79 -44.65 27.49 -7.11
C PRO A 79 -43.68 26.40 -6.65
N ALA A 80 -43.52 26.38 -5.32
CA ALA A 80 -42.99 25.27 -4.55
C ALA A 80 -43.81 23.99 -4.77
N ARG A 81 -43.12 22.87 -4.98
CA ARG A 81 -43.70 21.53 -4.96
C ARG A 81 -43.14 20.77 -3.77
N THR A 82 -44.06 20.40 -2.89
CA THR A 82 -43.92 19.60 -1.67
C THR A 82 -43.46 18.17 -1.98
N ALA A 83 -42.74 17.59 -1.02
CA ALA A 83 -42.03 16.33 -1.09
C ALA A 83 -42.91 15.08 -1.27
N GLN A 84 -42.33 14.06 -1.91
CA GLN A 84 -42.67 12.65 -1.69
C GLN A 84 -41.39 11.92 -1.27
N PRO A 85 -41.34 11.27 -0.09
CA PRO A 85 -40.16 10.57 0.39
C PRO A 85 -40.06 9.22 -0.32
N THR A 86 -39.09 9.06 -1.21
CA THR A 86 -38.61 7.74 -1.63
C THR A 86 -37.77 7.18 -0.49
N THR A 87 -38.32 6.19 0.21
CA THR A 87 -37.60 5.38 1.19
C THR A 87 -36.43 4.70 0.49
N LEU A 88 -35.21 5.16 0.78
CA LEU A 88 -34.01 4.37 0.54
C LEU A 88 -34.12 3.06 1.35
N PRO A 89 -33.60 1.93 0.84
CA PRO A 89 -33.39 0.77 1.68
C PRO A 89 -32.52 1.19 2.87
N SER A 90 -33.04 0.98 4.07
CA SER A 90 -32.27 1.03 5.30
C SER A 90 -31.20 -0.06 5.20
N HIS A 91 -30.00 0.34 4.78
CA HIS A 91 -28.81 -0.43 5.08
C HIS A 91 -28.61 -0.35 6.59
N SER A 92 -28.66 -1.52 7.22
CA SER A 92 -28.23 -1.72 8.59
C SER A 92 -26.87 -1.07 8.78
N GLU A 93 -26.80 -0.04 9.61
CA GLU A 93 -25.54 0.36 10.23
C GLU A 93 -24.88 -0.90 10.81
N PRO A 94 -23.54 -1.03 10.72
CA PRO A 94 -22.83 -2.00 11.54
C PRO A 94 -23.25 -1.77 13.00
N PRO A 95 -23.50 -2.83 13.78
CA PRO A 95 -23.89 -2.67 15.17
C PRO A 95 -22.80 -1.85 15.87
N ASP A 96 -23.24 -0.88 16.65
CA ASP A 96 -22.41 -0.09 17.54
C ASP A 96 -21.24 -0.92 18.15
N GLY A 97 -20.01 -0.47 17.89
CA GLY A 97 -18.95 -0.50 18.89
C GLY A 97 -18.29 -1.83 19.30
N THR A 98 -18.61 -2.99 18.72
CA THR A 98 -17.93 -4.24 19.14
C THR A 98 -16.57 -4.37 18.45
N GLN A 99 -15.49 -4.23 19.22
CA GLN A 99 -14.12 -4.45 18.77
C GLN A 99 -13.92 -5.92 18.35
N ALA A 100 -13.14 -6.12 17.28
CA ALA A 100 -12.70 -7.46 16.93
C ALA A 100 -11.68 -7.99 17.95
N PRO A 101 -11.65 -9.33 18.17
CA PRO A 101 -10.58 -9.96 18.93
C PRO A 101 -9.21 -9.60 18.34
N LEU A 102 -8.26 -9.27 19.23
CA LEU A 102 -6.91 -8.95 18.82
C LEU A 102 -6.12 -10.23 18.46
N PRO A 103 -5.32 -10.22 17.38
CA PRO A 103 -4.30 -11.23 17.14
C PRO A 103 -3.29 -11.34 18.30
N THR A 104 -2.54 -12.43 18.35
CA THR A 104 -1.45 -12.58 19.32
C THR A 104 -0.34 -11.57 19.02
N GLY A 105 0.07 -10.81 20.03
CA GLY A 105 1.21 -9.91 19.95
C GLY A 105 1.23 -8.91 21.10
N LYS A 106 2.26 -8.07 21.13
CA LYS A 106 2.32 -6.96 22.10
C LYS A 106 1.36 -5.87 21.65
N VAL A 107 0.32 -5.61 22.45
CA VAL A 107 -0.66 -4.57 22.13
C VAL A 107 -0.06 -3.17 22.35
N VAL A 108 -0.18 -2.31 21.36
CA VAL A 108 0.24 -0.90 21.37
C VAL A 108 -0.89 0.02 20.90
N THR A 109 -0.79 1.30 21.24
CA THR A 109 -1.79 2.32 20.87
C THR A 109 -1.09 3.66 20.64
N ALA A 110 -1.67 4.54 19.84
CA ALA A 110 -1.28 5.95 19.71
C ALA A 110 -2.49 6.88 19.98
N PRO A 111 -2.27 8.15 20.37
CA PRO A 111 -3.35 9.12 20.50
C PRO A 111 -4.14 9.25 19.19
N PRO A 112 -5.49 9.18 19.23
CA PRO A 112 -6.32 9.38 18.04
C PRO A 112 -6.35 10.85 17.63
N GLY A 113 -6.95 11.12 16.47
CA GLY A 113 -7.04 12.45 15.87
C GLY A 113 -6.00 12.67 14.78
N VAL A 114 -5.62 13.93 14.56
CA VAL A 114 -4.74 14.34 13.46
C VAL A 114 -3.32 13.84 13.69
N GLN A 115 -2.81 13.08 12.72
CA GLN A 115 -1.45 12.56 12.66
C GLN A 115 -0.66 13.40 11.66
N ASN A 116 0.44 14.01 12.10
CA ASN A 116 1.37 14.73 11.22
C ASN A 116 2.67 13.95 10.99
N LYS A 117 2.70 12.69 11.42
CA LYS A 117 3.79 11.73 11.21
C LYS A 117 3.16 10.34 11.11
N THR A 118 3.76 9.49 10.29
CA THR A 118 3.40 8.09 10.18
C THR A 118 3.44 7.39 11.54
N ILE A 119 2.43 6.57 11.82
CA ILE A 119 2.42 5.67 12.96
C ILE A 119 3.07 4.36 12.54
N VAL A 120 4.09 3.93 13.28
CA VAL A 120 4.78 2.67 13.01
C VAL A 120 4.21 1.58 13.95
N VAL A 121 3.80 0.46 13.37
CA VAL A 121 3.47 -0.77 14.08
C VAL A 121 4.65 -1.71 13.93
N HIS A 122 5.46 -1.83 14.98
CA HIS A 122 6.71 -2.58 14.88
C HIS A 122 6.47 -4.08 14.79
N LYS A 123 7.53 -4.80 14.41
CA LYS A 123 7.55 -6.26 14.24
C LYS A 123 6.87 -7.00 15.39
N GLY A 124 5.77 -7.70 15.07
CA GLY A 124 5.01 -8.52 16.02
C GLY A 124 4.11 -7.72 16.99
N GLU A 125 4.01 -6.41 16.85
CA GLU A 125 3.08 -5.59 17.61
C GLU A 125 1.67 -5.64 17.02
N VAL A 126 0.68 -5.45 17.89
CA VAL A 126 -0.73 -5.30 17.53
C VAL A 126 -1.15 -3.90 17.90
N PHE A 127 -1.33 -3.03 16.92
CA PHE A 127 -1.92 -1.73 17.14
C PHE A 127 -3.43 -1.88 17.29
N ASP A 128 -3.95 -1.58 18.49
CA ASP A 128 -5.39 -1.56 18.76
C ASP A 128 -5.91 -0.12 18.80
N GLY A 129 -6.56 0.30 17.72
CA GLY A 129 -7.17 1.62 17.61
C GLY A 129 -8.42 1.78 18.47
N LYS A 130 -8.98 0.72 19.04
CA LYS A 130 -10.19 0.75 19.89
C LYS A 130 -11.39 1.46 19.24
N ASN A 131 -11.54 1.29 17.93
CA ASN A 131 -12.51 1.98 17.06
C ASN A 131 -12.36 3.51 17.04
N GLN A 132 -11.22 4.04 17.48
CA GLN A 132 -10.92 5.47 17.40
C GLN A 132 -10.47 5.88 15.99
N THR A 133 -10.61 7.16 15.71
CA THR A 133 -10.28 7.75 14.41
C THR A 133 -8.86 8.32 14.38
N TYR A 134 -8.11 7.99 13.33
CA TYR A 134 -6.80 8.52 13.00
C TYR A 134 -6.89 9.26 11.67
N ILE A 135 -6.51 10.54 11.65
CA ILE A 135 -6.71 11.42 10.50
C ILE A 135 -5.35 11.83 9.97
N GLY A 136 -5.04 11.54 8.71
CA GLY A 136 -3.82 12.05 8.10
C GLY A 136 -3.86 13.56 7.97
N GLY A 137 -2.88 14.24 8.58
CA GLY A 137 -2.68 15.68 8.53
C GLY A 137 -1.64 16.09 7.51
N SER A 138 -1.36 17.40 7.44
CA SER A 138 -0.46 17.99 6.43
C SER A 138 0.98 17.49 6.49
N GLY A 139 1.43 16.93 7.62
CA GLY A 139 2.75 16.30 7.72
C GLY A 139 2.84 14.92 7.07
N ILE A 140 1.71 14.35 6.67
CA ILE A 140 1.60 13.04 6.02
C ILE A 140 1.24 13.22 4.54
N GLY A 141 0.25 14.06 4.23
CA GLY A 141 -0.19 14.32 2.86
C GLY A 141 -1.46 15.16 2.81
N ASP A 142 -1.93 15.47 1.61
CA ASP A 142 -3.15 16.24 1.38
C ASP A 142 -4.36 15.37 0.97
N GLY A 143 -4.13 14.08 0.73
CA GLY A 143 -5.14 13.10 0.33
C GLY A 143 -5.45 13.10 -1.16
N SER A 144 -4.68 13.84 -1.95
CA SER A 144 -4.80 13.84 -3.41
C SER A 144 -4.24 12.55 -4.03
N GLN A 145 -4.24 12.46 -5.36
CA GLN A 145 -3.61 11.35 -6.10
C GLN A 145 -2.10 11.58 -6.32
N ASN A 146 -1.45 12.36 -5.45
CA ASN A 146 -0.01 12.59 -5.51
C ASN A 146 0.75 11.38 -4.93
N GLU A 147 1.67 10.83 -5.71
CA GLU A 147 2.47 9.63 -5.41
C GLU A 147 3.56 9.83 -4.32
N HIS A 148 3.74 11.03 -3.78
CA HIS A 148 4.80 11.34 -2.81
C HIS A 148 4.30 11.56 -1.37
N GLN A 149 3.06 11.15 -1.10
CA GLN A 149 2.50 11.23 0.23
C GLN A 149 3.11 10.17 1.15
N GLN A 150 3.13 10.45 2.45
CA GLN A 150 3.58 9.48 3.44
C GLN A 150 2.41 8.57 3.83
N PRO A 151 2.67 7.32 4.23
CA PRO A 151 1.65 6.47 4.82
C PRO A 151 1.15 7.02 6.15
N LEU A 152 -0.13 6.82 6.45
CA LEU A 152 -0.66 7.05 7.79
C LEU A 152 -0.12 6.01 8.78
N PHE A 153 -0.04 4.74 8.34
CA PHE A 153 0.55 3.64 9.09
C PHE A 153 1.60 2.90 8.26
N VAL A 154 2.73 2.58 8.89
CA VAL A 154 3.67 1.55 8.40
C VAL A 154 3.57 0.35 9.33
N VAL A 155 3.27 -0.81 8.77
CA VAL A 155 3.18 -2.09 9.48
C VAL A 155 4.37 -2.95 9.10
N GLU A 156 5.28 -3.13 10.05
CA GLU A 156 6.44 -4.00 9.88
C GLU A 156 6.02 -5.48 9.80
N ASP A 157 6.95 -6.33 9.36
CA ASP A 157 6.77 -7.78 9.27
C ASP A 157 6.28 -8.40 10.60
N GLY A 158 5.14 -9.10 10.54
CA GLY A 158 4.44 -9.70 11.67
C GLY A 158 3.51 -8.76 12.43
N GLY A 159 3.44 -7.47 12.07
CA GLY A 159 2.58 -6.48 12.72
C GLY A 159 1.08 -6.66 12.41
N SER A 160 0.23 -6.10 13.26
CA SER A 160 -1.23 -6.10 13.04
C SER A 160 -1.84 -4.73 13.37
N LEU A 161 -2.75 -4.28 12.51
CA LEU A 161 -3.56 -3.08 12.69
C LEU A 161 -5.01 -3.49 12.95
N CYS A 162 -5.57 -3.12 14.10
CA CYS A 162 -6.89 -3.59 14.51
C CYS A 162 -7.78 -2.45 15.01
N ASN A 163 -9.08 -2.52 14.71
CA ASN A 163 -10.08 -1.60 15.26
C ASN A 163 -9.74 -0.13 14.99
N VAL A 164 -9.28 0.20 13.79
CA VAL A 164 -8.89 1.57 13.41
C VAL A 164 -9.91 2.16 12.47
N ARG A 165 -10.38 3.38 12.78
CA ARG A 165 -11.04 4.23 11.78
C ARG A 165 -10.03 5.21 11.22
N MET A 166 -9.99 5.37 9.90
CA MET A 166 -9.02 6.24 9.22
C MET A 166 -9.67 7.05 8.12
N ARG A 167 -9.11 8.24 7.87
CA ARG A 167 -9.45 9.14 6.75
C ARG A 167 -8.38 10.23 6.62
N GLY A 168 -8.54 11.11 5.65
CA GLY A 168 -7.73 12.33 5.52
C GLY A 168 -6.55 12.13 4.58
N GLY A 169 -5.48 12.88 4.79
CA GLY A 169 -4.33 12.87 3.88
C GLY A 169 -3.41 11.66 4.00
N GLY A 170 -2.50 11.51 3.05
CA GLY A 170 -1.51 10.44 3.08
C GLY A 170 -1.80 9.30 2.12
N ASP A 171 -1.05 8.22 2.33
CA ASP A 171 -1.06 7.01 1.50
C ASP A 171 -1.51 5.76 2.29
N GLY A 172 -2.58 5.91 3.07
CA GLY A 172 -3.20 4.78 3.77
C GLY A 172 -2.27 3.99 4.70
N VAL A 173 -2.30 2.65 4.57
CA VAL A 173 -1.57 1.69 5.39
C VAL A 173 -0.57 0.92 4.52
N HIS A 174 0.71 1.00 4.84
CA HIS A 174 1.74 0.24 4.15
C HIS A 174 2.11 -1.02 4.94
N PHE A 175 2.09 -2.17 4.26
CA PHE A 175 2.60 -3.44 4.77
C PHE A 175 3.99 -3.69 4.18
N MET A 176 5.01 -3.56 5.03
CA MET A 176 6.38 -3.86 4.62
C MET A 176 6.56 -5.37 4.42
N GLY A 177 5.96 -6.19 5.27
CA GLY A 177 6.09 -7.65 5.25
C GLY A 177 4.77 -8.36 5.54
N SER A 178 4.83 -9.51 6.21
CA SER A 178 3.58 -10.19 6.61
C SER A 178 2.83 -9.34 7.62
N GLY A 179 1.50 -9.34 7.60
CA GLY A 179 0.73 -8.55 8.55
C GLY A 179 -0.77 -8.74 8.44
N LYS A 180 -1.50 -8.14 9.37
CA LYS A 180 -2.96 -8.20 9.42
C LYS A 180 -3.58 -6.82 9.55
N MET A 181 -4.66 -6.56 8.84
CA MET A 181 -5.58 -5.45 9.04
C MET A 181 -6.94 -6.03 9.40
N VAL A 182 -7.44 -5.73 10.60
CA VAL A 182 -8.64 -6.41 11.13
C VAL A 182 -9.64 -5.39 11.67
N ASN A 183 -10.88 -5.44 11.19
CA ASN A 183 -11.95 -4.56 11.65
C ASN A 183 -11.57 -3.08 11.56
N CYS A 184 -10.99 -2.69 10.43
CA CYS A 184 -10.61 -1.31 10.16
C CYS A 184 -11.59 -0.67 9.17
N VAL A 185 -11.83 0.63 9.32
CA VAL A 185 -12.71 1.40 8.43
C VAL A 185 -11.90 2.54 7.84
N ASN A 186 -11.68 2.52 6.53
CA ASN A 186 -11.25 3.69 5.79
C ASN A 186 -12.50 4.44 5.30
N GLU A 187 -12.80 5.56 5.96
CA GLU A 187 -14.03 6.33 5.76
C GLU A 187 -14.02 7.12 4.46
N ASP A 188 -12.83 7.47 3.97
CA ASP A 188 -12.60 8.19 2.72
C ASP A 188 -11.17 7.92 2.27
N VAL A 189 -11.02 6.99 1.32
CA VAL A 189 -9.71 6.56 0.83
C VAL A 189 -9.02 7.71 0.11
N SER A 190 -7.74 7.92 0.43
CA SER A 190 -6.89 8.98 -0.13
C SER A 190 -6.28 8.57 -1.48
N GLU A 191 -4.95 8.42 -1.56
CA GLU A 191 -4.26 7.88 -2.73
C GLU A 191 -4.59 6.37 -2.83
N ASP A 192 -4.13 5.61 -1.83
CA ASP A 192 -4.49 4.22 -1.53
C ASP A 192 -5.16 4.06 -0.17
N ALA A 193 -5.84 2.94 0.04
CA ALA A 193 -6.18 2.50 1.39
C ALA A 193 -5.07 1.63 1.99
N VAL A 194 -4.52 0.74 1.17
CA VAL A 194 -3.50 -0.23 1.57
C VAL A 194 -2.46 -0.39 0.46
N THR A 195 -1.20 -0.36 0.85
CA THR A 195 -0.05 -0.62 -0.02
C THR A 195 0.70 -1.85 0.48
N ILE A 196 0.88 -2.84 -0.40
CA ILE A 196 1.78 -3.97 -0.13
C ILE A 196 3.11 -3.63 -0.77
N ASP A 197 4.16 -3.57 0.05
CA ASP A 197 5.42 -3.02 -0.42
C ASP A 197 6.16 -3.92 -1.41
N GLY A 198 6.62 -3.29 -2.48
CA GLY A 198 7.72 -3.78 -3.31
C GLY A 198 9.07 -3.41 -2.71
N GLN A 199 10.15 -3.76 -3.41
CA GLN A 199 11.51 -3.40 -2.97
C GLN A 199 11.70 -1.88 -2.81
N GLY A 200 11.11 -1.07 -3.69
CA GLY A 200 11.21 0.39 -3.67
C GLY A 200 10.60 1.00 -2.41
N ASN A 201 9.28 0.82 -2.23
CA ASN A 201 8.54 1.35 -1.08
C ASN A 201 9.08 0.81 0.25
N ARG A 202 9.44 -0.49 0.30
CA ARG A 202 9.96 -1.10 1.53
C ARG A 202 11.23 -0.42 2.04
N ALA A 203 12.11 0.03 1.16
CA ALA A 203 13.33 0.73 1.56
C ALA A 203 13.04 2.12 2.16
N HIS A 204 12.08 2.84 1.58
CA HIS A 204 11.60 4.11 2.11
C HIS A 204 10.94 3.92 3.48
N ASP A 205 10.05 2.95 3.60
CA ASP A 205 9.26 2.70 4.80
C ASP A 205 10.11 2.13 5.94
N ALA A 206 11.15 1.35 5.63
CA ALA A 206 12.18 0.98 6.59
C ALA A 206 12.91 2.20 7.18
N GLY A 207 13.11 3.24 6.37
CA GLY A 207 13.66 4.52 6.83
C GLY A 207 12.74 5.25 7.81
N ILE A 208 11.42 5.22 7.56
CA ILE A 208 10.40 5.77 8.48
C ILE A 208 10.37 4.96 9.78
N ALA A 209 10.35 3.63 9.66
CA ALA A 209 10.24 2.71 10.78
C ALA A 209 11.53 2.61 11.62
N GLY A 210 12.67 2.97 11.04
CA GLY A 210 13.98 2.81 11.68
C GLY A 210 14.43 1.35 11.77
N CYS A 211 14.01 0.50 10.82
CA CYS A 211 14.27 -0.93 10.79
C CYS A 211 15.01 -1.37 9.50
N SER A 212 15.27 -2.67 9.34
CA SER A 212 15.76 -3.21 8.05
C SER A 212 14.60 -3.31 7.06
N ALA A 213 14.89 -3.16 5.76
CA ALA A 213 13.99 -3.45 4.67
C ALA A 213 13.91 -4.95 4.33
N ASP A 214 14.63 -5.81 5.06
CA ASP A 214 14.62 -7.25 4.80
C ASP A 214 13.33 -7.89 5.30
N VAL A 215 12.66 -8.64 4.41
CA VAL A 215 11.53 -9.51 4.76
C VAL A 215 11.84 -10.93 4.34
N SER A 216 11.56 -11.88 5.23
CA SER A 216 11.83 -13.29 4.96
C SER A 216 10.69 -13.93 4.17
N GLY A 217 11.00 -14.49 3.01
CA GLY A 217 10.04 -15.21 2.18
C GLY A 217 9.01 -14.28 1.54
N ARG A 218 7.89 -14.88 1.11
CA ARG A 218 6.76 -14.14 0.55
C ARG A 218 5.88 -13.60 1.70
N PRO A 219 5.69 -12.27 1.82
CA PRO A 219 4.74 -11.67 2.75
C PRO A 219 3.37 -12.32 2.71
N LYS A 220 2.75 -12.50 3.87
CA LYS A 220 1.33 -12.86 4.00
C LYS A 220 0.56 -11.68 4.57
N VAL A 221 -0.31 -11.08 3.77
CA VAL A 221 -1.12 -9.94 4.19
C VAL A 221 -2.58 -10.38 4.29
N GLU A 222 -3.19 -10.20 5.46
CA GLU A 222 -4.59 -10.54 5.69
C GLU A 222 -5.39 -9.26 6.02
N ILE A 223 -6.36 -8.94 5.18
CA ILE A 223 -7.32 -7.85 5.36
C ILE A 223 -8.65 -8.50 5.68
N ILE A 224 -9.16 -8.27 6.88
CA ILE A 224 -10.27 -9.04 7.44
C ILE A 224 -11.32 -8.11 8.05
N ASN A 225 -12.57 -8.27 7.62
CA ASN A 225 -13.72 -7.49 8.09
C ASN A 225 -13.47 -5.97 8.02
N CYS A 226 -12.78 -5.50 6.98
CA CYS A 226 -12.51 -4.09 6.78
C CYS A 226 -13.54 -3.44 5.87
N THR A 227 -13.76 -2.14 6.04
CA THR A 227 -14.62 -1.35 5.16
C THR A 227 -13.81 -0.24 4.51
N PHE A 228 -13.91 -0.11 3.19
CA PHE A 228 -13.22 0.92 2.40
C PHE A 228 -14.25 1.73 1.59
N ASN A 229 -14.24 3.05 1.75
CA ASN A 229 -15.17 3.93 1.06
C ASN A 229 -14.44 4.93 0.16
N ASN A 230 -15.05 5.22 -0.99
CA ASN A 230 -14.68 6.34 -1.88
C ASN A 230 -13.24 6.30 -2.43
N ALA A 231 -12.68 5.13 -2.73
CA ALA A 231 -11.40 5.06 -3.42
C ALA A 231 -11.51 5.68 -4.83
N SER A 232 -10.76 6.75 -5.07
CA SER A 232 -10.77 7.46 -6.36
C SER A 232 -10.27 6.55 -7.49
N ASP A 233 -9.20 5.80 -7.22
CA ASP A 233 -8.67 4.75 -8.10
C ASP A 233 -8.63 3.39 -7.40
N LYS A 234 -7.65 3.13 -6.54
CA LYS A 234 -7.37 1.79 -6.00
C LYS A 234 -7.62 1.71 -4.50
N VAL A 235 -8.14 0.57 -4.02
CA VAL A 235 -8.19 0.28 -2.58
C VAL A 235 -6.86 -0.30 -2.13
N VAL A 236 -6.43 -1.37 -2.80
CA VAL A 236 -5.15 -2.03 -2.55
C VAL A 236 -4.22 -1.84 -3.75
N GLN A 237 -3.06 -1.25 -3.49
CA GLN A 237 -1.91 -1.25 -4.38
C GLN A 237 -0.94 -2.36 -3.97
N ASP A 238 -0.53 -3.15 -4.94
CA ASP A 238 0.41 -4.25 -4.72
C ASP A 238 1.68 -4.04 -5.53
N ASN A 239 2.77 -3.71 -4.84
CA ASN A 239 4.06 -3.36 -5.44
C ASN A 239 5.06 -4.52 -5.40
N GLY A 240 4.71 -5.67 -4.83
CA GLY A 240 5.65 -6.78 -4.65
C GLY A 240 4.95 -8.14 -4.56
N PRO A 241 5.71 -9.26 -4.54
CA PRO A 241 5.11 -10.58 -4.40
C PRO A 241 4.53 -10.77 -2.98
N ALA A 242 3.27 -11.14 -2.88
CA ALA A 242 2.61 -11.46 -1.60
C ALA A 242 1.55 -12.58 -1.73
N ASP A 243 1.29 -13.29 -0.64
CA ASP A 243 0.04 -14.04 -0.51
C ASP A 243 -0.95 -13.15 0.24
N VAL A 244 -2.09 -12.85 -0.37
CA VAL A 244 -3.05 -11.89 0.18
C VAL A 244 -4.39 -12.57 0.42
N LEU A 245 -4.96 -12.34 1.60
CA LEU A 245 -6.34 -12.71 1.91
C LEU A 245 -7.15 -11.44 2.17
N MET A 246 -8.22 -11.27 1.43
CA MET A 246 -9.31 -10.32 1.72
C MET A 246 -10.52 -11.14 2.14
N SER A 247 -11.03 -10.94 3.36
CA SER A 247 -12.13 -11.75 3.87
C SER A 247 -13.13 -10.99 4.73
N GLY A 248 -14.42 -11.08 4.40
CA GLY A 248 -15.46 -10.33 5.13
C GLY A 248 -15.43 -8.83 4.84
N ASP A 249 -14.68 -8.39 3.83
CA ASP A 249 -14.46 -6.98 3.54
C ASP A 249 -15.61 -6.37 2.75
N THR A 250 -15.85 -5.08 2.99
CA THR A 250 -16.80 -4.27 2.23
C THR A 250 -16.06 -3.16 1.50
N VAL A 251 -16.35 -3.00 0.21
CA VAL A 251 -15.91 -1.85 -0.59
C VAL A 251 -17.14 -1.11 -1.09
N ASN A 252 -17.16 0.20 -0.90
CA ASN A 252 -18.21 1.07 -1.41
C ASN A 252 -17.58 2.24 -2.18
N GLY A 253 -17.47 2.07 -3.49
CA GLY A 253 -16.85 3.04 -4.38
C GLY A 253 -15.35 2.80 -4.52
N ALA A 254 -14.94 2.28 -5.68
CA ALA A 254 -13.54 2.16 -6.07
C ALA A 254 -13.41 2.20 -7.60
N GLY A 255 -12.26 2.63 -8.11
CA GLY A 255 -11.87 2.29 -9.49
C GLY A 255 -11.58 0.79 -9.60
N LYS A 256 -10.61 0.33 -8.83
CA LYS A 256 -10.12 -1.04 -8.74
C LYS A 256 -10.04 -1.44 -7.26
N VAL A 257 -10.47 -2.64 -6.90
CA VAL A 257 -10.32 -3.11 -5.52
C VAL A 257 -8.87 -3.50 -5.24
N PHE A 258 -8.27 -4.29 -6.12
CA PHE A 258 -6.89 -4.75 -5.99
C PHE A 258 -6.15 -4.55 -7.31
N ARG A 259 -5.03 -3.82 -7.25
CA ARG A 259 -4.20 -3.52 -8.41
C ARG A 259 -2.74 -3.87 -8.13
N THR A 260 -2.19 -4.83 -8.87
CA THR A 260 -0.72 -4.94 -8.93
C THR A 260 -0.14 -3.72 -9.64
N ASN A 261 1.08 -3.30 -9.31
CA ASN A 261 1.69 -2.14 -9.93
C ASN A 261 1.66 -2.23 -11.47
N GLY A 262 1.30 -1.12 -12.12
CA GLY A 262 1.00 -1.08 -13.55
C GLY A 262 2.23 -1.31 -14.41
N GLY A 263 2.11 -2.16 -15.43
CA GLY A 263 3.22 -2.48 -16.33
C GLY A 263 4.29 -3.41 -15.73
N HIS A 264 4.29 -3.63 -14.42
CA HIS A 264 5.18 -4.59 -13.75
C HIS A 264 4.74 -6.02 -14.06
N ARG A 265 5.67 -6.80 -14.63
CA ARG A 265 5.43 -8.19 -15.06
C ARG A 265 6.01 -9.23 -14.12
N ASP A 266 6.78 -8.78 -13.14
CA ASP A 266 7.55 -9.55 -12.18
C ASP A 266 6.81 -9.82 -10.86
N ILE A 267 5.64 -9.18 -10.66
CA ILE A 267 4.81 -9.37 -9.47
C ILE A 267 4.12 -10.75 -9.52
N ASP A 268 4.35 -11.56 -8.48
CA ASP A 268 3.84 -12.92 -8.32
C ASP A 268 2.97 -13.02 -7.05
N THR A 269 1.90 -12.22 -7.03
CA THR A 269 0.96 -12.13 -5.91
C THR A 269 -0.21 -13.09 -6.06
N HIS A 270 -0.55 -13.80 -4.99
CA HIS A 270 -1.64 -14.78 -4.97
C HIS A 270 -2.75 -14.25 -4.05
N LEU A 271 -3.79 -13.68 -4.65
CA LEU A 271 -4.92 -13.09 -3.94
C LEU A 271 -6.05 -14.10 -3.70
N GLN A 272 -6.60 -14.12 -2.50
CA GLN A 272 -7.85 -14.79 -2.17
C GLN A 272 -8.86 -13.76 -1.68
N VAL A 273 -10.04 -13.72 -2.30
CA VAL A 273 -11.17 -12.88 -1.88
C VAL A 273 -12.30 -13.80 -1.44
N LYS A 274 -12.75 -13.65 -0.18
CA LYS A 274 -13.73 -14.56 0.42
C LYS A 274 -14.78 -13.85 1.26
N ASP A 275 -16.05 -14.13 0.99
CA ASP A 275 -17.17 -13.61 1.79
C ASP A 275 -17.22 -12.07 1.81
N CYS A 276 -16.93 -11.42 0.67
CA CYS A 276 -16.84 -9.96 0.57
C CYS A 276 -18.00 -9.36 -0.23
N ASP A 277 -18.24 -8.06 -0.03
CA ASP A 277 -19.25 -7.28 -0.74
C ASP A 277 -18.65 -6.00 -1.33
N PHE A 278 -18.48 -5.96 -2.66
CA PHE A 278 -17.81 -4.87 -3.37
C PHE A 278 -18.77 -4.15 -4.33
N ASN A 279 -19.24 -2.99 -3.90
CA ASN A 279 -20.24 -2.18 -4.59
C ASN A 279 -19.62 -0.88 -5.13
N ASN A 280 -20.24 -0.36 -6.19
CA ASN A 280 -19.83 0.85 -6.90
C ASN A 280 -18.39 0.76 -7.43
N VAL A 281 -17.97 -0.42 -7.91
CA VAL A 281 -16.64 -0.62 -8.50
C VAL A 281 -16.66 -0.26 -9.98
N LYS A 282 -15.80 0.67 -10.41
CA LYS A 282 -15.86 1.26 -11.77
C LYS A 282 -15.14 0.44 -12.83
N GLU A 283 -14.12 -0.34 -12.48
CA GLU A 283 -13.33 -1.12 -13.44
C GLU A 283 -13.30 -2.60 -13.08
N ALA A 284 -12.57 -2.98 -12.02
CA ALA A 284 -12.36 -4.38 -11.70
C ALA A 284 -12.15 -4.68 -10.22
N VAL A 285 -12.48 -5.90 -9.79
CA VAL A 285 -12.08 -6.38 -8.46
C VAL A 285 -10.57 -6.65 -8.43
N PHE A 286 -10.06 -7.45 -9.36
CA PHE A 286 -8.62 -7.72 -9.47
C PHE A 286 -8.09 -7.29 -10.83
N ARG A 287 -7.06 -6.44 -10.84
CA ARG A 287 -6.41 -5.95 -12.06
C ARG A 287 -4.91 -6.22 -11.98
N THR A 288 -4.38 -6.94 -12.96
CA THR A 288 -2.94 -7.18 -13.09
C THR A 288 -2.46 -7.13 -14.53
N ASP A 289 -1.19 -6.77 -14.72
CA ASP A 289 -0.45 -6.95 -15.97
C ASP A 289 0.61 -8.06 -15.84
N ALA A 290 0.79 -8.59 -14.64
CA ALA A 290 1.78 -9.61 -14.33
C ALA A 290 1.21 -11.01 -14.61
N PRO A 291 1.90 -11.85 -15.41
CA PRO A 291 1.44 -13.21 -15.69
C PRO A 291 1.54 -14.15 -14.47
N GLY A 292 2.35 -13.81 -13.46
CA GLY A 292 2.50 -14.61 -12.23
C GLY A 292 1.39 -14.36 -11.20
N ALA A 293 0.80 -13.17 -11.20
CA ALA A 293 -0.22 -12.82 -10.21
C ALA A 293 -1.54 -13.58 -10.47
N THR A 294 -2.16 -14.12 -9.42
CA THR A 294 -3.38 -14.92 -9.51
C THR A 294 -4.41 -14.47 -8.50
N VAL A 295 -5.68 -14.81 -8.76
CA VAL A 295 -6.79 -14.54 -7.85
C VAL A 295 -7.74 -15.72 -7.76
N VAL A 296 -8.22 -15.99 -6.54
CA VAL A 296 -9.32 -16.90 -6.24
C VAL A 296 -10.46 -16.11 -5.62
N LEU A 297 -11.64 -16.15 -6.25
CA LEU A 297 -12.85 -15.49 -5.78
C LEU A 297 -13.82 -16.54 -5.21
N GLY A 298 -14.28 -16.34 -3.98
CA GLY A 298 -15.26 -17.20 -3.32
C GLY A 298 -16.30 -16.40 -2.56
N ASN A 299 -17.59 -16.68 -2.78
CA ASN A 299 -18.70 -15.98 -2.13
C ASN A 299 -18.54 -14.45 -2.17
N LEU A 300 -18.29 -13.91 -3.36
CA LEU A 300 -18.13 -12.47 -3.60
C LEU A 300 -19.40 -11.90 -4.22
N ASN A 301 -20.02 -10.92 -3.56
CA ASN A 301 -21.00 -10.06 -4.19
C ASN A 301 -20.28 -8.85 -4.81
N THR A 302 -20.51 -8.58 -6.10
CA THR A 302 -19.91 -7.39 -6.72
C THR A 302 -20.61 -6.93 -7.99
N ASP A 303 -20.72 -5.60 -8.14
CA ASP A 303 -21.20 -4.91 -9.33
C ASP A 303 -20.09 -4.49 -10.31
N ALA A 304 -18.83 -4.82 -10.02
CA ALA A 304 -17.69 -4.49 -10.88
C ALA A 304 -17.94 -4.98 -12.32
N PRO A 305 -17.67 -4.15 -13.36
CA PRO A 305 -17.79 -4.57 -14.76
C PRO A 305 -17.01 -5.86 -15.03
N ASP A 306 -15.74 -5.89 -14.62
CA ASP A 306 -14.92 -7.09 -14.62
C ASP A 306 -14.66 -7.56 -13.18
N GLN A 307 -14.78 -8.86 -12.94
CA GLN A 307 -14.26 -9.42 -11.68
C GLN A 307 -12.73 -9.50 -11.75
N VAL A 308 -12.21 -9.85 -12.92
CA VAL A 308 -10.76 -9.94 -13.13
C VAL A 308 -10.40 -9.32 -14.47
N ILE A 309 -9.36 -8.50 -14.50
CA ILE A 309 -8.66 -8.17 -15.74
C ILE A 309 -7.20 -8.60 -15.61
N ALA A 310 -6.80 -9.55 -16.46
CA ALA A 310 -5.48 -10.18 -16.39
C ALA A 310 -4.95 -10.54 -17.80
N PRO A 311 -3.64 -10.79 -17.95
CA PRO A 311 -3.05 -11.29 -19.19
C PRO A 311 -3.69 -12.59 -19.69
N ASN A 312 -4.10 -13.48 -18.78
CA ASN A 312 -4.67 -14.78 -19.10
C ASN A 312 -5.79 -15.16 -18.13
N ALA A 313 -6.88 -15.73 -18.65
CA ALA A 313 -8.02 -16.15 -17.84
C ALA A 313 -7.71 -17.25 -16.81
N SER A 314 -6.65 -18.06 -17.02
CA SER A 314 -6.20 -19.07 -16.06
C SER A 314 -5.65 -18.49 -14.75
N GLN A 315 -5.36 -17.17 -14.72
CA GLN A 315 -4.96 -16.46 -13.50
C GLN A 315 -6.13 -16.26 -12.54
N ALA A 316 -7.36 -16.55 -12.96
CA ALA A 316 -8.56 -16.38 -12.16
C ALA A 316 -9.26 -17.72 -11.90
N SER A 317 -9.61 -17.95 -10.63
CA SER A 317 -10.50 -19.03 -10.21
C SER A 317 -11.74 -18.45 -9.53
N GLY A 318 -12.92 -19.01 -9.82
CA GLY A 318 -14.20 -18.52 -9.29
C GLY A 318 -14.75 -17.24 -9.93
N ALA A 319 -14.01 -16.62 -10.86
CA ALA A 319 -14.47 -15.48 -11.62
C ALA A 319 -15.34 -15.89 -12.83
N THR A 320 -16.38 -15.09 -13.10
CA THR A 320 -17.32 -15.26 -14.22
C THR A 320 -17.21 -14.12 -15.24
N ARG A 321 -16.65 -12.97 -14.87
CA ARG A 321 -16.38 -11.82 -15.74
C ARG A 321 -14.89 -11.55 -15.77
N ILE A 322 -14.22 -12.07 -16.79
CA ILE A 322 -12.76 -11.95 -16.96
C ILE A 322 -12.48 -11.21 -18.26
N GLY A 323 -11.83 -10.05 -18.13
CA GLY A 323 -11.39 -9.21 -19.23
C GLY A 323 -9.89 -9.26 -19.46
N HIS A 324 -9.45 -8.57 -20.52
CA HIS A 324 -8.06 -8.23 -20.77
C HIS A 324 -8.01 -6.77 -21.23
N LYS A 325 -7.04 -6.01 -20.73
CA LYS A 325 -6.72 -4.67 -21.24
C LYS A 325 -5.21 -4.48 -21.10
N ALA A 326 -4.54 -3.97 -22.13
CA ALA A 326 -3.10 -3.74 -22.06
C ALA A 326 -2.78 -2.55 -21.14
N TYR A 327 -1.59 -2.54 -20.55
CA TYR A 327 -1.07 -1.36 -19.87
C TYR A 327 -0.78 -0.25 -20.89
N SER A 328 -1.19 0.98 -20.59
CA SER A 328 -1.11 2.12 -21.53
C SER A 328 -0.21 3.27 -21.06
N GLY A 329 0.49 3.11 -19.93
CA GLY A 329 1.09 4.23 -19.21
C GLY A 329 0.12 4.72 -18.14
#